data_AF-A0A5Q0TQA8-F1
#
_entry.id   AF-A0A5Q0TQA8-F1
#
_cell.length_a   1.000
_cell.length_b   1.000
_cell.length_c   1.000
_cell.angle_alpha   90.00
_cell.angle_beta   90.00
_cell.angle_gamma   90.00
#
_symmetry.space_group_name_H-M   'P 1'
#
loop_
_entity.id
_entity.type
_entity.pdbx_description
1 polymer ?
#
loop_
_entity_poly.entity_id
_entity_poly.type
_entity_poly.pdbx_seq_one_letter_code
_entity_poly.pdbx_strand_id
1 'polypeptide(L)'
;MDKYKLALLGEAGAAGLDRGFSIRYKIFCESYSNEVSHWKYFQKYRRSFLEKPVYYAFSVLGFIISLFGIKAVKKVNEIVERNAIEFYKNNFNQNDEDIKRILEDEEKHFVMSTDT
;
A
#
# COMPACT_ATOMS: atom_id res chain seq x y z
N MET A 1 -6.41 -19.21 4.07
CA MET A 1 -5.19 -18.38 4.26
C MET A 1 -5.53 -17.29 5.27
N ASP A 2 -4.64 -16.92 6.18
CA ASP A 2 -4.95 -15.92 7.22
C ASP A 2 -5.02 -14.52 6.60
N LYS A 3 -6.25 -13.99 6.44
CA LYS A 3 -6.50 -12.68 5.80
C LYS A 3 -5.78 -11.52 6.49
N TYR A 4 -5.63 -11.56 7.81
CA TYR A 4 -4.92 -10.51 8.55
C TYR A 4 -3.41 -10.59 8.30
N LYS A 5 -2.86 -11.80 8.17
CA LYS A 5 -1.45 -11.99 7.79
C LYS A 5 -1.19 -11.51 6.35
N LEU A 6 -2.12 -11.74 5.43
CA LEU A 6 -2.00 -11.26 4.06
C LEU A 6 -2.10 -9.75 3.98
N ALA A 7 -3.09 -9.15 4.64
CA ALA A 7 -3.21 -7.70 4.74
C ALA A 7 -1.92 -7.09 5.32
N LEU A 8 -1.44 -7.63 6.44
CA LEU A 8 -0.20 -7.19 7.08
C LEU A 8 1.01 -7.16 6.12
N LEU A 9 1.18 -8.20 5.30
CA LEU A 9 2.28 -8.26 4.34
C LEU A 9 2.02 -7.41 3.09
N GLY A 10 0.76 -7.26 2.68
CA GLY A 10 0.32 -6.35 1.63
C GLY A 10 0.69 -4.91 1.97
N GLU A 11 0.23 -4.42 3.13
CA GLU A 11 0.51 -3.07 3.63
C GLU A 11 2.00 -2.82 3.85
N ALA A 12 2.73 -3.81 4.37
CA ALA A 12 4.19 -3.69 4.48
C ALA A 12 4.85 -3.51 3.10
N GLY A 13 4.33 -4.17 2.07
CA GLY A 13 4.79 -4.06 0.69
C GLY A 13 4.42 -2.72 0.04
N ALA A 14 3.17 -2.29 0.19
CA ALA A 14 2.67 -1.01 -0.32
C ALA A 14 3.40 0.17 0.33
N ALA A 15 3.53 0.19 1.67
CA ALA A 15 4.37 1.16 2.39
C ALA A 15 5.83 1.14 1.92
N GLY A 16 6.33 -0.05 1.59
CA GLY A 16 7.64 -0.23 0.99
C GLY A 16 7.75 0.52 -0.34
N LEU A 17 6.86 0.24 -1.29
CA LEU A 17 6.83 0.89 -2.61
C LEU A 17 6.74 2.41 -2.50
N ASP A 18 5.81 2.90 -1.71
CA ASP A 18 5.56 4.34 -1.54
C ASP A 18 6.73 5.08 -0.91
N ARG A 19 7.44 4.43 0.03
CA ARG A 19 8.73 4.95 0.48
C ARG A 19 9.72 5.08 -0.67
N GLY A 20 9.80 4.07 -1.55
CA GLY A 20 10.66 4.11 -2.72
C GLY A 20 10.28 5.24 -3.69
N PHE A 21 8.99 5.39 -3.98
CA PHE A 21 8.45 6.43 -4.86
C PHE A 21 8.67 7.84 -4.29
N SER A 22 8.41 8.04 -3.01
CA SER A 22 8.49 9.34 -2.33
C SER A 22 9.89 9.93 -2.23
N ILE A 23 10.94 9.12 -2.42
CA ILE A 23 12.33 9.61 -2.56
C ILE A 23 12.44 10.55 -3.75
N ARG A 24 11.81 10.24 -4.89
CA ARG A 24 11.83 11.08 -6.09
C ARG A 24 10.60 11.97 -6.24
N TYR A 25 9.43 11.50 -5.81
CA TYR A 25 8.15 12.13 -6.10
C TYR A 25 7.39 12.44 -4.82
N LYS A 26 7.45 13.71 -4.38
CA LYS A 26 6.85 14.15 -3.11
C LYS A 26 5.35 13.92 -2.99
N ILE A 27 4.64 13.77 -4.11
CA ILE A 27 3.20 13.45 -4.12
C ILE A 27 2.89 12.10 -3.42
N PHE A 28 3.85 11.18 -3.33
CA PHE A 28 3.69 9.89 -2.65
C PHE A 28 4.06 9.93 -1.16
N CYS A 29 4.44 11.08 -0.60
CA CYS A 29 4.75 11.17 0.83
C CYS A 29 3.52 10.96 1.72
N GLU A 30 2.37 11.46 1.30
CA GLU A 30 1.10 11.28 2.01
C GLU A 30 0.65 9.82 1.93
N SER A 31 0.65 9.26 0.71
CA SER A 31 0.40 7.84 0.43
C SER A 31 1.25 6.93 1.34
N TYR A 32 2.57 7.14 1.37
CA TYR A 32 3.48 6.42 2.26
C TYR A 32 3.06 6.48 3.73
N SER A 33 2.61 7.64 4.22
CA SER A 33 2.19 7.80 5.61
C SER A 33 0.93 7.00 5.92
N ASN A 34 -0.01 6.94 4.97
CA ASN A 34 -1.25 6.17 5.08
C ASN A 34 -0.95 4.67 5.10
N GLU A 35 -0.14 4.19 4.17
CA GLU A 35 0.29 2.78 4.11
C GLU A 35 0.99 2.32 5.39
N VAL A 36 1.85 3.16 5.97
CA VAL A 36 2.47 2.86 7.27
C VAL A 36 1.42 2.79 8.40
N SER A 37 0.37 3.61 8.34
CA SER A 37 -0.73 3.58 9.30
C SER A 37 -1.54 2.29 9.17
N HIS A 38 -1.86 1.88 7.93
CA HIS A 38 -2.56 0.63 7.62
C HIS A 38 -1.74 -0.58 8.07
N TRP A 39 -0.43 -0.60 7.78
CA TRP A 39 0.47 -1.64 8.23
C TRP A 39 0.46 -1.77 9.76
N LYS A 40 0.57 -0.65 10.49
CA LYS A 40 0.48 -0.63 11.96
C LYS A 40 -0.88 -1.09 12.49
N TYR A 41 -1.97 -0.82 11.75
CA TYR A 41 -3.29 -1.32 12.10
C TYR A 41 -3.30 -2.86 12.08
N PHE A 42 -2.84 -3.48 11.01
CA PHE A 42 -2.81 -4.96 10.92
C PHE A 42 -1.81 -5.61 11.89
N GLN A 43 -0.76 -4.90 12.30
CA GLN A 43 0.18 -5.36 13.35
C GLN A 43 -0.50 -5.64 14.70
N LYS A 44 -1.66 -5.03 14.96
CA LYS A 44 -2.45 -5.28 16.19
C LYS A 44 -3.08 -6.67 16.19
N TYR A 45 -3.43 -7.19 15.01
CA TYR A 45 -4.13 -8.47 14.85
C TYR A 45 -3.16 -9.62 14.58
N ARG A 46 -2.08 -9.36 13.83
CA ARG A 46 -1.06 -10.37 13.48
C ARG A 46 0.33 -9.74 13.40
N ARG A 47 1.36 -10.56 13.61
CA ARG A 47 2.76 -10.20 13.36
C ARG A 47 3.44 -11.26 12.51
N SER A 48 4.45 -10.85 11.76
CA SER A 48 5.24 -11.72 10.89
C SER A 48 6.69 -11.23 10.80
N PHE A 49 7.64 -12.16 10.90
CA PHE A 49 9.05 -11.83 10.68
C PHE A 49 9.33 -11.32 9.25
N LEU A 50 8.41 -11.58 8.30
CA LEU A 50 8.52 -11.18 6.90
C LEU A 50 8.15 -9.71 6.65
N GLU A 51 7.54 -9.01 7.61
CA GLU A 51 7.10 -7.62 7.41
C GLU A 51 8.26 -6.71 7.00
N LYS A 52 9.38 -6.76 7.74
CA LYS A 52 10.58 -5.95 7.45
C LYS A 52 11.23 -6.36 6.12
N PRO A 53 11.50 -7.66 5.83
CA PRO A 53 11.98 -8.09 4.53
C PRO A 53 11.13 -7.60 3.36
N VAL A 54 9.80 -7.74 3.45
CA VAL A 54 8.87 -7.29 2.41
C VAL A 54 8.97 -5.78 2.25
N TYR A 55 8.87 -5.02 3.33
CA TYR A 55 9.01 -3.57 3.29
C TYR A 55 10.29 -3.09 2.61
N TYR A 56 11.46 -3.61 3.00
CA TYR A 56 12.73 -3.17 2.40
C TYR A 56 12.90 -3.63 0.95
N ALA A 57 12.47 -4.85 0.61
CA ALA A 57 12.51 -5.33 -0.77
C ALA A 57 11.67 -4.44 -1.69
N PHE A 58 10.45 -4.11 -1.25
CA PHE A 58 9.55 -3.25 -2.01
C PHE A 58 9.99 -1.77 -1.98
N SER A 59 10.68 -1.28 -0.94
CA SER A 59 11.35 0.03 -1.00
C SER A 59 12.42 0.12 -2.07
N VAL A 60 13.27 -0.91 -2.19
CA VAL A 60 14.28 -0.95 -3.25
C VAL A 60 13.61 -1.03 -4.62
N LEU A 61 12.60 -1.89 -4.77
CA LEU A 61 11.83 -2.01 -6.01
C LEU A 61 11.14 -0.70 -6.39
N GLY A 62 10.48 -0.02 -5.45
CA GLY A 62 9.82 1.26 -5.65
C GLY A 62 10.81 2.34 -6.08
N PHE A 63 12.00 2.39 -5.46
CA PHE A 63 13.06 3.29 -5.89
C PHE A 63 13.52 2.98 -7.33
N ILE A 64 13.74 1.71 -7.68
CA ILE A 64 14.11 1.30 -9.05
C ILE A 64 13.03 1.71 -10.05
N ILE A 65 11.75 1.41 -9.78
CA ILE A 65 10.62 1.80 -10.64
C ILE A 65 10.55 3.32 -10.80
N SER A 66 10.82 4.06 -9.72
CA SER A 66 10.83 5.52 -9.76
C SER A 66 11.82 6.06 -10.78
N LEU A 67 12.92 5.35 -11.08
CA LEU A 67 13.91 5.74 -12.10
C LEU A 67 13.32 5.79 -13.53
N PHE A 68 12.30 4.96 -13.81
CA PHE A 68 11.64 4.90 -15.11
C PHE A 68 10.62 6.03 -15.36
N GLY A 69 10.41 6.90 -14.36
CA GLY A 69 9.56 8.09 -14.49
C GLY A 69 8.19 7.95 -13.84
N ILE A 70 7.50 9.09 -13.71
CA ILE A 70 6.24 9.20 -12.96
C ILE A 70 5.11 8.33 -13.53
N LYS A 71 5.07 8.14 -14.86
CA LYS A 71 4.06 7.29 -15.51
C LYS A 71 4.19 5.82 -15.12
N ALA A 72 5.43 5.31 -14.99
CA ALA A 72 5.68 3.95 -14.55
C ALA A 72 5.27 3.77 -13.08
N VAL A 73 5.61 4.74 -12.23
CA VAL A 73 5.21 4.76 -10.81
C VAL A 73 3.68 4.72 -10.68
N LYS A 74 2.97 5.66 -11.32
CA LYS A 74 1.50 5.72 -11.28
C LYS A 74 0.85 4.41 -11.73
N LYS A 75 1.36 3.78 -12.80
CA LYS A 75 0.85 2.50 -13.29
C LYS A 75 1.05 1.36 -12.28
N VAL A 76 2.20 1.31 -11.60
CA VAL A 76 2.43 0.31 -10.56
C VAL A 76 1.54 0.57 -9.36
N ASN A 77 1.41 1.83 -8.95
CA ASN A 77 0.54 2.22 -7.84
C ASN A 77 -0.91 1.80 -8.12
N GLU A 78 -1.46 2.17 -9.29
CA GLU A 78 -2.81 1.78 -9.73
C GLU A 78 -3.07 0.26 -9.60
N ILE A 79 -2.08 -0.57 -9.98
CA ILE A 79 -2.20 -2.02 -9.88
C ILE A 79 -2.26 -2.48 -8.41
N VAL A 80 -1.43 -1.90 -7.54
CA VAL A 80 -1.38 -2.22 -6.11
C VAL A 80 -2.69 -1.82 -5.44
N GLU A 81 -3.12 -0.57 -5.60
CA GLU A 81 -4.36 -0.03 -5.02
C GLU A 81 -5.58 -0.86 -5.46
N ARG A 82 -5.71 -1.16 -6.75
CA ARG A 82 -6.83 -1.97 -7.26
C ARG A 82 -6.89 -3.33 -6.60
N ASN A 83 -5.74 -4.00 -6.46
CA ASN A 83 -5.66 -5.32 -5.84
C ASN A 83 -5.95 -5.25 -4.34
N ALA A 84 -5.53 -4.18 -3.66
CA ALA A 84 -5.80 -3.96 -2.25
C ALA A 84 -7.31 -3.72 -2.00
N ILE A 85 -7.94 -2.84 -2.78
CA ILE A 85 -9.39 -2.59 -2.73
C ILE A 85 -10.18 -3.88 -2.93
N GLU A 86 -9.85 -4.66 -3.97
CA GLU A 86 -10.52 -5.94 -4.24
C GLU A 86 -10.31 -6.93 -3.09
N PHE A 87 -9.09 -7.03 -2.58
CA PHE A 87 -8.78 -7.89 -1.45
C PHE A 87 -9.60 -7.52 -0.20
N TYR A 88 -9.67 -6.22 0.14
CA TYR A 88 -10.43 -5.75 1.29
C TYR A 88 -11.92 -5.99 1.16
N LYS A 89 -12.51 -5.66 0.00
CA LYS A 89 -13.94 -5.88 -0.28
C LYS A 89 -14.32 -7.36 -0.19
N ASN A 90 -13.42 -8.27 -0.56
CA ASN A 90 -13.68 -9.71 -0.56
C ASN A 90 -13.43 -10.40 0.80
N ASN A 91 -12.58 -9.84 1.67
CA ASN A 91 -12.10 -10.53 2.86
C ASN A 91 -12.55 -9.89 4.19
N PHE A 92 -13.02 -8.65 4.19
CA PHE A 92 -13.37 -7.91 5.40
C PHE A 92 -14.81 -7.37 5.38
N ASN A 93 -15.35 -7.11 6.58
CA ASN A 93 -16.66 -6.50 6.71
C ASN A 93 -16.51 -4.99 6.44
N GLN A 94 -17.16 -4.50 5.39
CA GLN A 94 -17.08 -3.09 4.97
C GLN A 94 -17.81 -2.13 5.93
N ASN A 95 -18.61 -2.67 6.87
CA ASN A 95 -19.24 -1.89 7.94
C ASN A 95 -18.31 -1.69 9.16
N ASP A 96 -17.14 -2.31 9.18
CA ASP A 96 -16.11 -2.04 10.20
C ASP A 96 -15.48 -0.66 9.91
N GLU A 97 -15.52 0.25 10.88
CA GLU A 97 -15.10 1.64 10.69
C GLU A 97 -13.62 1.76 10.28
N ASP A 98 -12.74 0.92 10.83
CA ASP A 98 -11.32 0.96 10.51
C ASP A 98 -11.06 0.42 9.09
N ILE A 99 -11.74 -0.65 8.69
CA ILE A 99 -11.66 -1.20 7.32
C ILE A 99 -12.23 -0.20 6.31
N LYS A 100 -13.33 0.46 6.66
CA LYS A 100 -13.94 1.48 5.81
C LYS A 100 -12.98 2.66 5.57
N ARG A 101 -12.31 3.13 6.63
CA ARG A 101 -11.29 4.20 6.50
C ARG A 101 -10.14 3.77 5.60
N ILE A 102 -9.63 2.55 5.77
CA ILE A 102 -8.57 2.00 4.90
C ILE A 102 -9.06 2.02 3.45
N LEU A 103 -10.24 1.46 3.15
CA LEU A 103 -10.82 1.46 1.82
C LEU A 103 -10.97 2.86 1.19
N GLU A 104 -11.37 3.85 1.99
CA GLU A 104 -11.50 5.24 1.53
C GLU A 104 -10.14 5.86 1.17
N ASP A 105 -9.07 5.49 1.88
CA ASP A 105 -7.71 5.97 1.59
C ASP A 105 -7.14 5.30 0.32
N GLU A 106 -7.31 3.98 0.16
CA GLU A 106 -6.93 3.23 -1.06
C GLU A 106 -7.66 3.79 -2.31
N GLU A 107 -8.94 4.12 -2.18
CA GLU A 107 -9.72 4.72 -3.28
C GLU A 107 -9.20 6.10 -3.69
N LYS A 108 -8.73 6.93 -2.74
CA LYS A 108 -8.08 8.21 -3.04
C LYS A 108 -6.73 8.02 -3.74
N HIS A 109 -5.91 7.08 -3.27
CA HIS A 109 -4.61 6.77 -3.87
C HIS A 109 -4.76 6.23 -5.29
N PHE A 110 -5.80 5.42 -5.53
CA PHE A 110 -6.17 4.94 -6.87
C PHE A 110 -6.46 6.12 -7.82
N VAL A 111 -7.29 7.09 -7.41
CA VAL A 111 -7.62 8.26 -8.24
C VAL A 111 -6.37 9.09 -8.58
N MET A 112 -5.49 9.35 -7.60
CA MET A 112 -4.21 10.03 -7.82
C MET A 112 -3.33 9.32 -8.87
N SER A 113 -3.43 7.99 -8.93
CA SER A 113 -2.67 7.16 -9.86
C SER A 113 -3.23 7.20 -11.28
N THR A 114 -4.53 7.47 -11.44
CA THR A 114 -5.22 7.51 -12.73
C THR A 114 -5.33 8.90 -13.35
N ASP A 115 -5.21 9.97 -12.56
CA ASP A 115 -5.27 11.34 -13.09
C ASP A 115 -4.05 11.63 -13.98
N THR A 116 -4.30 11.84 -15.27
CA THR A 116 -3.30 12.12 -16.34
C THR A 116 -2.66 13.49 -16.26
#